data_AF-A0ABD0QG55-F1
#
_entry.id   AF-A0ABD0QG55-F1
#
_cell.length_a   1.000
_cell.length_b   1.000
_cell.length_c   1.000
_cell.angle_alpha   90.00
_cell.angle_beta   90.00
_cell.angle_gamma   90.00
#
_symmetry.space_group_name_H-M   'P 1'
#
loop_
_entity.id
_entity.type
_entity.pdbx_description
1 polymer ?
#
loop_
_entity_poly.entity_id
_entity_poly.type
_entity_poly.pdbx_seq_one_letter_code
_entity_poly.pdbx_strand_id
1 'polypeptide(L)' 'EILEHFVLRSADKLYGDADFLFQQDFSTRPAKTTSKWFADHDITVLYWLASMPDLNPIENLWDIFKRKMRN' A
#
# COMPACT_ATOMS: atom_id res chain seq x y z
N GLU A 1 3.62 13.74 2.33
CA GLU A 1 4.82 13.41 3.12
C GLU A 1 5.07 11.89 3.18
N ILE A 2 4.19 11.06 3.75
CA ILE A 2 4.44 9.61 3.84
C ILE A 2 4.58 8.91 2.47
N LEU A 3 3.61 9.10 1.55
CA LEU A 3 3.66 8.42 0.24
C LEU A 3 4.91 8.80 -0.55
N GLU A 4 5.21 10.10 -0.60
CA GLU A 4 6.41 10.67 -1.22
C GLU A 4 7.71 9.99 -0.74
N HIS A 5 7.89 9.88 0.58
CA HIS A 5 9.15 9.40 1.14
C HIS A 5 9.30 7.88 1.12
N PHE A 6 8.19 7.14 1.24
CA PHE A 6 8.26 5.70 1.47
C PHE A 6 7.81 4.87 0.28
N VAL A 7 6.78 5.28 -0.48
CA VAL A 7 6.23 4.43 -1.55
C VAL A 7 7.20 4.36 -2.71
N LEU A 8 7.66 5.49 -3.24
CA LEU A 8 8.56 5.53 -4.39
C LEU A 8 9.88 4.79 -4.10
N ARG A 9 10.47 5.05 -2.94
CA ARG A 9 11.70 4.37 -2.51
C ARG A 9 11.53 2.87 -2.30
N SER A 10 10.37 2.44 -1.77
CA SER A 10 10.11 1.02 -1.57
C SER A 10 9.84 0.32 -2.90
N ALA A 11 9.14 0.98 -3.82
CA ALA A 11 8.87 0.46 -5.16
C ALA A 11 10.18 0.26 -5.95
N ASP A 12 11.03 1.28 -6.00
CA ASP A 12 12.36 1.20 -6.62
C ASP A 12 13.20 0.06 -6.01
N LYS A 13 13.21 -0.06 -4.68
CA LYS A 13 13.98 -1.10 -4.00
C LYS A 13 13.44 -2.53 -4.22
N LEU A 14 12.13 -2.71 -4.31
CA LEU A 14 11.50 -4.04 -4.37
C LEU A 14 11.29 -4.52 -5.80
N TYR A 15 10.96 -3.61 -6.71
CA TYR A 15 10.51 -3.91 -8.06
C TYR A 15 11.43 -3.28 -9.12
N GLY A 16 12.21 -2.24 -8.78
CA GLY A 16 13.03 -1.51 -9.75
C GLY A 16 12.16 -0.96 -10.88
N ASP A 17 12.48 -1.33 -12.11
CA ASP A 17 11.73 -0.94 -13.31
C ASP A 17 10.49 -1.82 -13.57
N ALA A 18 10.17 -2.80 -12.72
CA ALA A 18 9.02 -3.67 -12.92
C ALA A 18 7.71 -3.01 -12.48
N ASP A 19 6.63 -3.34 -13.19
CA ASP A 19 5.28 -2.87 -12.88
C ASP A 19 4.79 -3.40 -11.53
N PHE A 20 4.04 -2.57 -10.80
CA PHE A 20 3.39 -2.96 -9.55
C PHE A 20 2.00 -2.32 -9.40
N LEU A 21 1.18 -2.93 -8.54
CA LEU A 21 -0.11 -2.39 -8.12
C LEU A 21 -0.03 -1.98 -6.65
N PHE A 22 -0.48 -0.77 -6.33
CA PHE A 22 -0.50 -0.27 -4.96
C PHE A 22 -1.83 -0.60 -4.27
N GLN A 23 -1.80 -1.41 -3.22
CA GLN A 23 -2.97 -1.69 -2.37
C GLN A 23 -2.93 -0.81 -1.11
N GLN A 24 -4.08 -0.24 -0.73
CA GLN A 24 -4.26 0.51 0.52
C GLN A 24 -5.54 0.10 1.23
N ASP A 25 -5.56 0.24 2.56
CA ASP A 25 -6.55 -0.35 3.45
C ASP A 25 -7.88 0.42 3.56
N PHE A 26 -8.29 1.11 2.49
CA PHE A 26 -9.49 1.95 2.52
C PHE A 26 -10.61 1.36 1.66
N SER A 27 -11.76 1.14 2.29
CA SER A 27 -13.02 0.74 1.63
C SER A 27 -13.63 1.84 0.77
N THR A 28 -13.03 3.03 0.82
CA THR A 28 -13.48 4.22 0.11
C THR A 28 -12.34 4.81 -0.71
N ARG A 29 -12.71 5.49 -1.81
CA ARG A 29 -11.74 6.12 -2.71
C ARG A 29 -10.87 7.12 -1.95
N PRO A 30 -9.56 7.18 -2.26
CA PRO A 30 -8.66 8.17 -1.66
C PRO A 30 -9.16 9.61 -1.89
N ALA A 31 -8.78 10.51 -0.99
CA ALA A 31 -9.04 11.94 -1.14
C ALA A 31 -8.47 12.47 -2.47
N LYS A 32 -9.05 13.54 -3.01
CA LYS A 32 -8.63 14.10 -4.33
C LYS A 32 -7.14 14.39 -4.41
N THR A 33 -6.55 14.90 -3.34
CA THR A 33 -5.11 15.19 -3.25
C THR A 33 -4.28 13.93 -3.37
N THR A 34 -4.66 12.87 -2.67
CA THR A 34 -3.99 11.55 -2.74
C THR A 34 -4.18 10.90 -4.11
N SER A 35 -5.39 10.94 -4.67
CA SER A 35 -5.66 10.44 -6.03
C SER A 35 -4.83 11.18 -7.09
N LYS A 36 -4.71 12.50 -6.98
CA LYS A 36 -3.83 13.29 -7.85
C LYS A 36 -2.38 12.88 -7.69
N TRP A 37 -1.91 12.69 -6.46
CA TRP A 37 -0.53 12.26 -6.22
C TRP A 37 -0.22 10.90 -6.88
N PHE A 38 -1.13 9.91 -6.80
CA PHE A 38 -0.95 8.64 -7.51
C PHE A 38 -0.88 8.81 -9.02
N ALA A 39 -1.77 9.64 -9.60
CA ALA A 39 -1.77 9.91 -11.03
C ALA A 39 -0.49 10.65 -11.49
N ASP A 40 -0.03 11.62 -10.71
CA ASP A 40 1.19 12.39 -11.02
C ASP A 40 2.47 11.52 -10.98
N HIS A 41 2.43 10.37 -10.31
CA HIS A 41 3.55 9.42 -10.17
C HIS A 41 3.35 8.11 -10.94
N ASP A 42 2.33 8.03 -11.80
CA ASP A 42 1.99 6.83 -12.59
C ASP A 42 1.76 5.56 -11.74
N ILE A 43 1.22 5.74 -10.53
CA ILE A 43 0.93 4.62 -9.62
C ILE A 43 -0.50 4.15 -9.83
N THR A 44 -0.63 2.89 -10.28
CA THR A 44 -1.94 2.23 -10.35
C THR A 44 -2.34 1.70 -8.98
N VAL A 45 -3.44 2.22 -8.44
CA VAL A 45 -4.03 1.75 -7.18
C VAL A 45 -4.94 0.56 -7.45
N LEU A 46 -4.70 -0.55 -6.76
CA LEU A 46 -5.54 -1.74 -6.82
C LEU A 46 -6.96 -1.40 -6.37
N TYR A 47 -7.94 -1.63 -7.24
CA TYR A 47 -9.35 -1.53 -6.86
C TYR A 47 -9.69 -2.70 -5.93
N TRP A 48 -9.77 -2.41 -4.63
CA TRP A 48 -10.01 -3.41 -3.60
C TRP A 48 -11.35 -3.18 -2.90
N LEU A 49 -12.16 -4.23 -2.76
CA LEU A 49 -13.39 -4.21 -1.98
C LEU A 49 -13.02 -4.28 -0.49
N ALA A 50 -12.72 -3.13 0.13
CA ALA A 50 -12.26 -3.12 1.53
C ALA A 50 -13.37 -3.38 2.59
N SER A 51 -14.40 -4.13 2.21
CA SER A 51 -15.32 -4.81 3.12
C SER A 51 -14.82 -6.20 3.55
N MET A 52 -13.67 -6.67 3.04
CA MET A 52 -13.08 -7.97 3.39
C MET A 52 -11.73 -7.79 4.10
N PRO A 53 -11.71 -7.58 5.43
CA PRO A 53 -10.48 -7.39 6.19
C PRO A 53 -9.54 -8.61 6.13
N ASP A 54 -10.09 -9.82 6.03
CA ASP A 54 -9.32 -11.08 5.97
C ASP A 54 -8.45 -11.21 4.71
N LEU A 55 -8.66 -10.35 3.73
CA LEU A 55 -7.97 -10.40 2.44
C LEU A 55 -6.88 -9.34 2.31
N ASN A 56 -6.61 -8.53 3.35
CA ASN A 56 -5.45 -7.65 3.35
C ASN A 56 -4.21 -8.45 3.81
N PRO A 57 -3.24 -8.77 2.92
CA PRO A 57 -2.10 -9.62 3.29
C PRO A 57 -1.21 -9.00 4.37
N ILE A 58 -1.30 -7.69 4.61
CA ILE A 58 -0.52 -7.00 5.64
C ILE A 58 -0.88 -7.45 7.06
N GLU A 59 -2.12 -7.92 7.29
CA GLU A 59 -2.55 -8.40 8.61
C GLU A 59 -1.75 -9.62 9.06
N ASN A 60 -1.40 -10.52 8.12
CA ASN A 60 -0.51 -11.65 8.40
C ASN A 60 0.88 -11.18 8.84
N LEU A 61 1.40 -10.13 8.21
CA LEU A 61 2.71 -9.54 8.59
C LEU A 61 2.64 -8.90 9.98
N TRP A 62 1.55 -8.18 10.28
CA TRP A 62 1.34 -7.60 11.62
C TRP A 62 1.27 -8.68 12.69
N ASP A 63 0.61 -9.80 12.43
CA ASP A 63 0.53 -10.93 13.36
C ASP A 63 1.90 -11.58 13.62
N ILE A 64 2.71 -11.79 12.58
CA ILE A 64 4.09 -12.27 12.72
C ILE A 64 4.91 -11.28 13.55
N PHE A 65 4.80 -9.99 13.26
CA PHE A 65 5.51 -8.92 13.98
C PHE A 65 5.13 -8.90 15.47
N LYS A 66 3.83 -8.91 15.78
CA LYS A 66 3.30 -8.98 17.15
C LYS A 66 3.83 -10.19 17.91
N ARG A 67 3.90 -11.37 17.28
CA ARG A 67 4.44 -12.59 17.91
C ARG A 67 5.93 -12.47 18.20
N LYS A 68 6.72 -11.89 17.29
CA LYS A 68 8.15 -11.67 17.50
C LYS A 68 8.45 -10.66 18.60
N MET A 69 7.63 -9.62 18.75
CA MET A 69 7.78 -8.59 19.78
C MET A 69 7.38 -9.04 21.19
N ARG A 70 6.64 -10.15 21.30
CA ARG A 70 6.23 -10.73 22.60
C ARG A 70 7.26 -11.71 23.17
N ASN A 71 8.23 -12.14 22.37
CA ASN A 71 9.36 -12.98 22.76
C ASN A 71 10.59 -12.11 23.04
#